data_AF-A0A3S9NRL5-F1
#
_entry.id   AF-A0A3S9NRL5-F1
#
_cell.length_a   1.000
_cell.length_b   1.000
_cell.length_c   1.000
_cell.angle_alpha   90.00
_cell.angle_beta   90.00
_cell.angle_gamma   90.00
#
_symmetry.space_group_name_H-M   'P 1'
#
loop_
_entity.id
_entity.type
_entity.pdbx_description
1 polymer ?
#
loop_
_entity_poly.entity_id
_entity_poly.type
_entity_poly.pdbx_seq_one_letter_code
_entity_poly.pdbx_strand_id
1 'polypeptide(L)'
;MRYYILSLFVLSVLDIEPKAYEYNPVDQEKIQKEKAFRVLQTKCNVCHAIKKRVDIFTFENMDSLAYDINKQVFIKKKMPKGKKIKLTTSEKNDLSLWIEQTKKKA
;
A
#
# COMPACT_ATOMS: atom_id res chain seq x y z
N MET A 1 -37.81 -53.05 -31.41
CA MET A 1 -38.33 -52.00 -30.53
C MET A 1 -37.15 -51.38 -29.79
N ARG A 2 -36.66 -50.22 -30.24
CA ARG A 2 -35.45 -49.56 -29.75
C ARG A 2 -35.79 -48.69 -28.53
N TYR A 3 -34.88 -48.72 -27.56
CA TYR A 3 -34.81 -47.97 -26.30
C TYR A 3 -35.01 -46.46 -26.48
N TYR A 4 -35.23 -45.68 -25.40
CA TYR A 4 -34.44 -44.47 -25.06
C TYR A 4 -35.11 -43.66 -23.94
N ILE A 5 -34.57 -43.87 -22.73
CA ILE A 5 -34.22 -42.90 -21.68
C ILE A 5 -34.74 -41.46 -21.93
N LEU A 6 -35.84 -41.09 -21.26
CA LEU A 6 -36.16 -39.68 -21.01
C LEU A 6 -35.22 -39.18 -19.91
N SER A 7 -34.12 -38.57 -20.35
CA SER A 7 -33.06 -38.03 -19.51
C SER A 7 -33.59 -36.89 -18.62
N LEU A 8 -33.32 -37.00 -17.33
CA LEU A 8 -33.20 -35.90 -16.38
C LEU A 8 -32.17 -34.89 -16.91
N PHE A 9 -32.60 -33.81 -17.55
CA PHE A 9 -31.75 -32.63 -17.78
C PHE A 9 -31.94 -31.68 -16.59
N VAL A 10 -31.33 -32.05 -15.47
CA VAL A 10 -31.18 -31.20 -14.30
C VAL A 10 -29.68 -30.99 -14.08
N LEU A 11 -29.28 -29.72 -14.07
CA LEU A 11 -27.99 -29.16 -13.61
C LEU A 11 -26.79 -29.25 -14.57
N SER A 12 -26.52 -28.14 -15.25
CA SER A 12 -25.14 -27.71 -15.57
C SER A 12 -25.04 -26.18 -15.46
N VAL A 13 -25.23 -25.66 -14.25
CA VAL A 13 -24.79 -24.29 -13.89
C VAL A 13 -23.77 -24.37 -12.75
N LEU A 14 -22.84 -25.33 -12.82
CA LEU A 14 -21.84 -25.57 -11.77
C LEU A 14 -20.38 -25.60 -12.27
N ASP A 15 -20.09 -25.01 -13.44
CA ASP A 15 -18.70 -24.86 -13.91
C ASP A 15 -18.31 -23.38 -14.11
N ILE A 16 -18.77 -22.48 -13.23
CA ILE A 16 -18.10 -21.19 -13.05
C ILE A 16 -16.98 -21.43 -12.05
N GLU A 17 -15.84 -21.91 -12.54
CA GLU A 17 -14.61 -21.91 -11.75
C GLU A 17 -14.28 -20.47 -11.39
N PRO A 18 -14.08 -20.13 -10.09
CA PRO A 18 -13.62 -18.79 -9.72
C PRO A 18 -12.23 -18.61 -10.32
N LYS A 19 -12.12 -17.78 -11.36
CA LYS A 19 -10.85 -17.37 -11.97
C LYS A 19 -9.96 -16.84 -10.85
N ALA A 20 -8.98 -17.65 -10.44
CA ALA A 20 -8.00 -17.28 -9.44
C ALA A 20 -7.35 -15.99 -9.91
N TYR A 21 -7.54 -14.89 -9.16
CA TYR A 21 -6.92 -13.64 -9.51
C TYR A 21 -5.39 -13.85 -9.48
N GLU A 22 -4.74 -13.56 -10.59
CA GLU A 22 -3.29 -13.70 -10.71
C GLU A 22 -2.63 -12.60 -9.86
N TYR A 23 -1.90 -12.98 -8.81
CA TYR A 23 -1.20 -12.04 -7.94
C TYR A 23 -0.05 -11.40 -8.71
N ASN A 24 -0.19 -10.14 -9.12
CA ASN A 24 0.87 -9.39 -9.79
C ASN A 24 1.71 -8.60 -8.76
N PRO A 25 3.01 -8.89 -8.60
CA PRO A 25 3.91 -8.15 -7.71
C PRO A 25 3.96 -6.64 -7.97
N VAL A 26 3.74 -6.20 -9.22
CA VAL A 26 3.73 -4.78 -9.60
C VAL A 26 2.55 -4.04 -8.95
N ASP A 27 1.37 -4.65 -8.92
CA ASP A 27 0.18 -4.05 -8.32
C ASP A 27 0.35 -3.88 -6.81
N GLN A 28 1.03 -4.83 -6.17
CA GLN A 28 1.28 -4.81 -4.74
C GLN A 28 2.25 -3.72 -4.33
N GLU A 29 3.30 -3.50 -5.11
CA GLU A 29 4.20 -2.38 -4.87
C GLU A 29 3.50 -1.03 -5.03
N LYS A 30 2.66 -0.88 -6.07
CA LYS A 30 1.87 0.34 -6.27
C LYS A 30 0.92 0.60 -5.11
N ILE A 31 0.16 -0.42 -4.69
CA ILE A 31 -0.74 -0.35 -3.52
C ILE A 31 0.06 0.06 -2.27
N GLN A 32 1.24 -0.50 -2.08
CA GLN A 32 2.06 -0.20 -0.92
C GLN A 32 2.57 1.24 -0.93
N LYS A 33 3.01 1.75 -2.09
CA LYS A 33 3.41 3.15 -2.27
C LYS A 33 2.23 4.10 -2.00
N GLU A 34 1.03 3.79 -2.48
CA GLU A 34 -0.18 4.58 -2.23
C GLU A 34 -0.54 4.65 -0.74
N LYS A 35 -0.46 3.52 -0.03
CA LYS A 35 -0.68 3.49 1.43
C LYS A 35 0.33 4.37 2.16
N ALA A 36 1.61 4.23 1.85
CA ALA A 36 2.66 5.06 2.44
C ALA A 36 2.45 6.55 2.13
N PHE A 37 2.07 6.89 0.89
CA PHE A 37 1.80 8.26 0.48
C PHE A 37 0.65 8.88 1.29
N ARG A 38 -0.43 8.13 1.53
CA ARG A 38 -1.55 8.58 2.38
C ARG A 38 -1.09 8.87 3.81
N VAL A 39 -0.16 8.08 4.35
CA VAL A 39 0.44 8.37 5.67
C VAL A 39 1.24 9.67 5.63
N LEU A 40 2.10 9.87 4.62
CA LEU A 40 2.88 11.10 4.48
C LEU A 40 1.97 12.33 4.36
N GLN A 41 0.89 12.24 3.57
CA GLN A 41 -0.06 13.34 3.39
C GLN A 41 -0.79 13.70 4.70
N THR A 42 -1.26 12.69 5.45
CA THR A 42 -2.10 12.92 6.62
C THR A 42 -1.32 13.12 7.93
N LYS A 43 -0.08 12.66 8.02
CA LYS A 43 0.72 12.69 9.25
C LYS A 43 1.96 13.55 9.17
N CYS A 44 2.53 13.75 7.98
CA CYS A 44 3.76 14.51 7.81
C CYS A 44 3.47 15.87 7.18
N ASN A 45 2.76 15.89 6.05
CA ASN A 45 2.46 17.11 5.30
C ASN A 45 1.62 18.11 6.09
N VAL A 46 0.78 17.66 7.03
CA VAL A 46 0.03 18.56 7.93
C VAL A 46 0.96 19.54 8.67
N CYS A 47 2.12 19.07 9.15
CA CYS A 47 3.12 19.96 9.75
C CYS A 47 4.04 20.60 8.71
N HIS A 48 4.33 19.90 7.62
CA HIS A 48 5.29 20.37 6.64
C HIS A 48 4.75 21.52 5.79
N ALA A 49 3.46 21.51 5.45
CA ALA A 49 2.78 22.58 4.72
C ALA A 49 2.79 23.93 5.47
N ILE A 50 2.84 23.89 6.80
CA ILE A 50 2.80 25.08 7.65
C ILE A 50 4.21 25.67 7.85
N LYS A 51 5.25 24.83 7.84
CA LYS A 51 6.61 25.24 8.20
C LYS A 51 7.40 25.57 6.92
N LYS A 52 7.77 26.84 6.75
CA LYS A 52 8.43 27.41 5.54
C LYS A 52 9.78 26.81 5.10
N ARG A 53 10.31 25.74 5.71
CA ARG A 53 11.62 25.14 5.38
C ARG A 53 11.66 23.60 5.46
N VAL A 54 10.57 22.91 5.18
CA VAL A 54 10.54 21.44 5.18
C VAL A 54 9.90 20.91 3.91
N ASP A 55 10.40 19.76 3.44
CA ASP A 55 9.94 19.13 2.21
C ASP A 55 8.47 18.73 2.31
N ILE A 56 7.67 19.10 1.31
CA ILE A 56 6.32 18.54 1.14
C ILE A 56 6.46 17.24 0.38
N PHE A 57 6.00 16.15 0.98
CA PHE A 57 6.06 14.85 0.34
C PHE A 57 4.95 14.73 -0.71
N THR A 58 5.32 14.50 -1.96
CA THR A 58 4.44 14.24 -3.08
C THR A 58 4.66 12.80 -3.57
N PHE A 59 3.76 12.29 -4.40
CA PHE A 59 3.89 10.92 -4.92
C PHE A 59 5.14 10.76 -5.81
N GLU A 60 5.56 11.85 -6.45
CA GLU A 60 6.70 11.96 -7.35
C GLU A 60 8.02 12.02 -6.58
N ASN A 61 8.07 12.74 -5.44
CA ASN A 61 9.32 12.94 -4.69
C ASN A 61 9.51 11.96 -3.51
N MET A 62 8.48 11.21 -3.11
CA MET A 62 8.58 10.40 -1.89
C MET A 62 9.71 9.37 -1.96
N ASP A 63 9.93 8.75 -3.12
CA ASP A 63 10.96 7.71 -3.27
C ASP A 63 12.37 8.29 -3.11
N SER A 64 12.64 9.48 -3.65
CA SER A 64 13.95 10.14 -3.48
C SER A 64 14.20 10.61 -2.04
N LEU A 65 13.14 10.84 -1.27
CA LEU A 65 13.18 11.24 0.13
C LEU A 65 13.07 10.06 1.12
N ALA A 66 12.93 8.82 0.63
CA ALA A 66 12.71 7.64 1.46
C ALA A 66 13.83 7.42 2.49
N TYR A 67 15.08 7.70 2.12
CA TYR A 67 16.23 7.62 3.04
C TYR A 67 16.08 8.59 4.23
N ASP A 68 15.73 9.85 3.97
CA ASP A 68 15.57 10.85 5.02
C ASP A 68 14.34 10.59 5.88
N ILE A 69 13.23 10.13 5.29
CA ILE A 69 12.05 9.69 6.02
C ILE A 69 12.43 8.54 6.96
N ASN A 70 13.15 7.53 6.47
CA ASN A 70 13.62 6.41 7.29
C ASN A 70 14.45 6.89 8.48
N LYS A 71 15.41 7.78 8.21
CA LYS A 71 16.29 8.37 9.23
C LYS A 71 15.53 9.15 10.28
N GLN A 72 14.54 9.96 9.91
CA GLN A 72 13.81 10.80 10.86
C GLN A 72 12.75 10.01 11.65
N VAL A 73 12.04 9.09 11.02
CA VAL A 73 10.89 8.37 11.60
C VAL A 73 11.34 7.15 12.40
N PHE A 74 12.18 6.28 11.84
CA PHE A 74 12.49 4.98 12.43
C PHE A 74 13.80 4.99 13.21
N ILE A 75 14.85 5.65 12.69
CA ILE A 75 16.17 5.68 13.33
C ILE A 75 16.19 6.72 14.45
N LYS A 76 15.97 7.99 14.11
CA LYS A 76 16.05 9.10 15.08
C LYS A 76 14.80 9.25 15.93
N LYS A 77 13.67 8.67 15.51
CA LYS A 77 12.35 8.80 16.17
C LYS A 77 11.97 10.26 16.46
N LYS A 78 12.38 11.18 15.57
CA LYS A 78 12.14 12.63 15.68
C LYS A 78 10.85 13.07 14.98
N MET A 79 10.24 12.20 14.18
CA MET A 79 9.00 12.45 13.44
C MET A 79 8.02 11.28 13.60
N PRO A 80 6.70 11.54 13.59
CA PRO A 80 6.06 12.87 13.59
C PRO A 80 6.26 13.64 14.92
N LYS A 81 6.25 14.97 14.85
CA LYS A 81 6.47 15.85 16.02
C LYS A 81 5.19 16.12 16.79
N GLY A 82 5.32 16.17 18.11
CA GLY A 82 4.25 16.56 19.03
C GLY A 82 3.38 15.39 19.49
N LYS A 83 2.41 15.69 20.37
CA LYS A 83 1.53 14.67 20.97
C LYS A 83 0.26 14.38 20.18
N LYS A 84 -0.15 15.29 19.29
CA LYS A 84 -1.43 15.22 18.57
C LYS A 84 -1.35 14.34 17.32
N ILE A 85 -0.27 14.45 16.54
CA ILE A 85 -0.09 13.68 15.30
C ILE A 85 0.83 12.51 15.61
N LYS A 86 0.28 11.30 15.58
CA LYS A 86 0.99 10.05 15.82
C LYS A 86 0.73 9.07 14.70
N LEU A 87 1.74 8.26 14.42
CA LEU A 87 1.59 7.08 13.57
C LEU A 87 1.00 5.94 14.39
N THR A 88 -0.07 5.34 13.88
CA THR A 88 -0.55 4.04 14.36
C THR A 88 0.44 2.93 13.97
N THR A 89 0.29 1.75 14.54
CA THR A 89 1.12 0.59 14.17
C THR A 89 0.98 0.25 12.69
N SER A 90 -0.23 0.29 12.14
CA SER A 90 -0.46 0.05 10.70
C SER A 90 0.25 1.10 9.85
N GLU A 91 0.12 2.38 10.20
CA GLU A 91 0.74 3.48 9.43
C GLU A 91 2.28 3.41 9.48
N LYS A 92 2.86 2.98 10.61
CA LYS A 92 4.30 2.70 10.70
C LYS A 92 4.71 1.55 9.77
N ASN A 93 3.94 0.46 9.78
CA ASN A 93 4.22 -0.70 8.94
C ASN A 93 4.13 -0.34 7.46
N ASP A 94 3.12 0.44 7.07
CA ASP A 94 2.93 0.88 5.69
C ASP A 94 4.13 1.72 5.21
N LEU A 95 4.60 2.66 6.05
CA LEU A 95 5.80 3.46 5.75
C LEU A 95 7.07 2.61 5.70
N SER A 96 7.27 1.70 6.66
CA SER A 96 8.49 0.87 6.68
C SER A 96 8.56 -0.08 5.50
N LEU A 97 7.43 -0.71 5.13
CA LEU A 97 7.41 -1.65 4.02
C LEU A 97 7.71 -0.95 2.69
N TRP A 98 7.12 0.22 2.47
CA TRP A 98 7.45 1.03 1.29
C TRP A 98 8.92 1.46 1.28
N ILE A 99 9.50 1.91 2.40
CA ILE A 99 10.93 2.25 2.49
C ILE A 99 11.82 1.06 2.10
N GLU A 100 11.50 -0.14 2.56
CA GLU A 100 12.27 -1.34 2.21
C GLU A 100 12.13 -1.70 0.73
N GLN A 101 10.95 -1.48 0.12
CA GLN A 101 10.77 -1.65 -1.33
C GLN A 101 11.62 -0.64 -2.12
N THR A 102 11.65 0.63 -1.71
CA THR A 102 12.45 1.66 -2.38
C THR A 102 13.94 1.37 -2.31
N LYS A 103 14.45 0.83 -1.20
CA LYS A 103 15.87 0.45 -1.08
C LYS A 103 16.30 -0.65 -2.07
N LYS A 104 15.40 -1.57 -2.43
CA LYS A 104 15.71 -2.64 -3.39
C LYS A 104 15.89 -2.12 -4.82
N LYS A 105 15.43 -0.90 -5.11
CA LYS A 105 15.52 -0.25 -6.42
C LYS A 105 16.73 0.68 -6.58
N ALA A 106 17.38 1.01 -5.46
CA ALA A 106 18.43 2.02 -5.38
C ALA A 106 19.83 1.45 -5.65
#